data_AF-A0A2C9KYD6-F1
#
_entry.id   AF-A0A2C9KYD6-F1
#
_cell.length_a   1.000
_cell.length_b   1.000
_cell.length_c   1.000
_cell.angle_alpha   90.00
_cell.angle_beta   90.00
_cell.angle_gamma   90.00
#
_symmetry.space_group_name_H-M   'P 1'
#
loop_
_entity.id
_entity.type
_entity.pdbx_description
1 polymer ?
#
loop_
_entity_poly.entity_id
_entity_poly.type
_entity_poly.pdbx_seq_one_letter_code
_entity_poly.pdbx_strand_id
1 'polypeptide(L)'
;MEKVIGMLKSLNIKATIRDDDTVDQLHHVFTVFMLAAFGIVIGLKEYTEGPLNCWLNYTMKHFQDHANYYCWMNKLYRYPNPDNLSQVPYELDSDGGPQNTTLLHNSETVGQINFYRWITVIFLVQALLFKLPNLVWNICNEYSGTQIEKMVTMIADSSFDSKEKKATTFSSVAEYLETWLKINRKPFWFMKNRVTQQSKKVRHLLYNRESF
;
A
#
# COMPACT_ATOMS: atom_id res chain seq x y z
N MET A 1 -18.72 -15.99 -6.71
CA MET A 1 -17.58 -16.86 -6.33
C MET A 1 -16.74 -17.29 -7.52
N GLU A 2 -17.33 -17.75 -8.63
CA GLU A 2 -16.59 -18.21 -9.82
C GLU A 2 -15.67 -17.16 -10.45
N LYS A 3 -16.05 -15.88 -10.44
CA LYS A 3 -15.19 -14.77 -10.92
C LYS A 3 -13.95 -14.57 -10.06
N VAL A 4 -14.06 -14.79 -8.74
CA VAL A 4 -12.92 -14.69 -7.80
C VAL A 4 -11.98 -15.89 -7.97
N ILE A 5 -12.55 -17.08 -8.19
CA ILE A 5 -11.78 -18.30 -8.49
C ILE A 5 -11.10 -18.20 -9.88
N GLY A 6 -11.76 -17.57 -10.86
CA GLY A 6 -11.18 -17.25 -12.16
C GLY A 6 -10.04 -16.23 -12.07
N MET A 7 -10.17 -15.22 -11.20
CA MET A 7 -9.11 -14.26 -10.89
C MET A 7 -7.93 -14.94 -10.17
N LEU A 8 -8.18 -15.88 -9.26
CA LEU A 8 -7.17 -16.73 -8.62
C LEU A 8 -6.50 -17.68 -9.64
N LYS A 9 -7.22 -18.19 -10.65
CA LYS A 9 -6.63 -18.93 -11.77
C LYS A 9 -5.78 -18.05 -12.70
N SER A 10 -6.11 -16.75 -12.82
CA SER A 10 -5.26 -15.78 -13.54
C SER A 10 -4.07 -15.28 -12.72
N LEU A 11 -4.09 -15.45 -11.39
CA LEU A 11 -2.89 -15.50 -10.55
C LEU A 11 -2.18 -16.83 -10.79
N ASN A 12 -1.88 -17.07 -12.06
CA ASN A 12 -0.95 -18.08 -12.48
C ASN A 12 0.39 -17.63 -11.88
N ILE A 13 0.74 -18.20 -10.72
CA ILE A 13 2.12 -18.26 -10.23
C ILE A 13 2.84 -19.14 -11.25
N LYS A 14 3.05 -18.55 -12.43
CA LYS A 14 3.64 -19.22 -13.56
C LYS A 14 5.08 -19.39 -13.14
N ALA A 15 5.52 -20.63 -13.01
CA ALA A 15 6.91 -21.04 -12.88
C ALA A 15 7.72 -20.73 -14.17
N THR A 16 7.41 -19.63 -14.84
CA THR A 16 8.32 -18.99 -15.77
C THR A 16 9.34 -18.31 -14.89
N ILE A 17 10.61 -18.66 -15.07
CA ILE A 17 11.75 -17.97 -14.46
C ILE A 17 11.59 -16.49 -14.79
N ARG A 18 11.01 -15.75 -13.84
CA ARG A 18 10.88 -14.32 -13.84
C ARG A 18 12.05 -13.80 -13.04
N ASP A 19 12.45 -12.57 -13.30
CA ASP A 19 13.47 -11.81 -12.55
C ASP A 19 13.08 -11.55 -11.08
N ASP A 20 12.13 -12.32 -10.54
CA ASP A 20 11.52 -12.14 -9.22
C ASP A 20 11.92 -13.30 -8.30
N ASP A 21 12.59 -12.97 -7.20
CA ASP A 21 12.88 -13.93 -6.14
C ASP A 21 11.61 -14.39 -5.42
N THR A 22 11.69 -15.54 -4.76
CA THR A 22 10.57 -16.07 -3.94
C THR A 22 10.11 -15.09 -2.87
N VAL A 23 11.05 -14.35 -2.27
CA VAL A 23 10.78 -13.31 -1.27
C VAL A 23 10.00 -12.15 -1.90
N ASP A 24 10.35 -11.75 -3.12
CA ASP A 24 9.64 -10.68 -3.82
C ASP A 24 8.22 -11.09 -4.16
N GLN A 25 8.04 -12.33 -4.65
CA GLN A 25 6.72 -12.89 -4.94
C GLN A 25 5.83 -12.93 -3.70
N LEU A 26 6.38 -13.28 -2.54
CA LEU A 26 5.65 -13.26 -1.27
C LEU A 26 5.11 -11.85 -0.97
N HIS A 27 5.94 -10.82 -1.13
CA HIS A 27 5.54 -9.46 -0.78
C HIS A 27 4.55 -8.85 -1.79
N HIS A 28 4.82 -8.92 -3.09
CA HIS A 28 4.01 -8.20 -4.09
C HIS A 28 2.78 -8.98 -4.58
N VAL A 29 2.70 -10.29 -4.31
CA VAL A 29 1.53 -11.14 -4.63
C VAL A 29 0.79 -11.49 -3.36
N PHE A 30 1.42 -12.24 -2.46
CA PHE A 30 0.72 -12.85 -1.32
C PHE A 30 0.31 -11.79 -0.28
N THR A 31 1.24 -10.95 0.18
CA THR A 31 0.95 -9.91 1.17
C THR A 31 -0.07 -8.91 0.64
N VAL A 32 0.07 -8.46 -0.63
CA VAL A 32 -0.91 -7.57 -1.27
C VAL A 32 -2.31 -8.20 -1.32
N PHE A 33 -2.41 -9.47 -1.75
CA PHE A 33 -3.69 -10.18 -1.82
C PHE A 33 -4.33 -10.33 -0.43
N MET A 34 -3.53 -10.71 0.57
CA MET A 34 -4.00 -10.90 1.94
C MET A 34 -4.50 -9.59 2.57
N LEU A 35 -3.74 -8.50 2.43
CA LEU A 35 -4.16 -7.17 2.90
C LEU A 35 -5.42 -6.67 2.18
N ALA A 36 -5.51 -6.87 0.86
CA ALA A 36 -6.69 -6.51 0.09
C ALA A 36 -7.92 -7.33 0.53
N ALA A 37 -7.76 -8.64 0.76
CA ALA A 37 -8.83 -9.50 1.24
C ALA A 37 -9.36 -9.04 2.61
N PHE A 38 -8.46 -8.71 3.55
CA PHE A 38 -8.85 -8.18 4.85
C PHE A 38 -9.55 -6.82 4.74
N GLY A 39 -9.03 -5.90 3.92
CA GLY A 39 -9.71 -4.62 3.65
C GLY A 39 -11.12 -4.82 3.09
N ILE A 40 -11.31 -5.78 2.17
CA ILE A 40 -12.63 -6.10 1.61
C ILE A 40 -13.55 -6.70 2.68
N VAL A 41 -13.07 -7.66 3.47
CA VAL A 41 -13.89 -8.30 4.52
C VAL A 41 -14.33 -7.29 5.56
N ILE A 42 -13.42 -6.43 6.03
CA ILE A 42 -13.75 -5.38 7.01
C ILE A 42 -14.72 -4.37 6.39
N GLY A 43 -14.44 -3.89 5.17
CA GLY A 43 -15.32 -2.94 4.49
C GLY A 43 -16.73 -3.49 4.22
N LEU A 44 -16.85 -4.79 3.89
CA LEU A 44 -18.14 -5.45 3.75
C LEU A 44 -18.88 -5.52 5.09
N LYS A 45 -18.18 -5.86 6.17
CA LYS A 45 -18.77 -5.87 7.51
C LYS A 45 -19.29 -4.50 7.92
N GLU A 46 -18.48 -3.45 7.70
CA GLU A 46 -18.87 -2.05 7.96
C GLU A 46 -20.09 -1.63 7.13
N TYR A 47 -20.21 -2.13 5.89
CA TYR A 47 -21.33 -1.85 5.00
C TYR A 47 -22.63 -2.57 5.39
N THR A 48 -22.56 -3.85 5.82
CA THR A 48 -23.75 -4.67 6.08
C THR A 48 -24.32 -4.53 7.48
N GLU A 49 -23.47 -4.46 8.50
CA GLU A 49 -23.92 -4.43 9.91
C GLU A 49 -24.01 -3.00 10.47
N GLY A 50 -23.46 -2.03 9.74
CA GLY A 50 -23.18 -0.71 10.27
C GLY A 50 -21.93 -0.72 11.16
N PRO A 51 -21.27 0.42 11.33
CA PRO A 51 -19.91 0.43 11.82
C PRO A 51 -19.82 0.40 13.36
N LEU A 52 -20.92 0.73 14.06
CA LEU A 52 -21.15 0.46 15.47
C LEU A 52 -22.66 0.47 15.80
N ASN A 53 -23.04 -0.09 16.95
CA ASN A 53 -24.39 -0.01 17.50
C ASN A 53 -24.39 0.68 18.87
N CYS A 54 -24.99 1.86 18.94
CA CYS A 54 -25.14 2.64 20.17
C CYS A 54 -26.36 2.16 20.97
N TRP A 55 -26.21 2.04 22.29
CA TRP A 55 -27.31 1.64 23.17
C TRP A 55 -28.22 2.84 23.45
N LEU A 56 -29.48 2.78 23.00
CA LEU A 56 -30.48 3.80 23.24
C LEU A 56 -31.66 3.25 24.06
N ASN A 57 -32.34 4.14 24.79
CA ASN A 57 -33.57 3.79 25.49
C ASN A 57 -34.68 3.41 24.49
N TYR A 58 -35.58 2.51 24.89
CA TYR A 58 -36.59 1.91 24.01
C TYR A 58 -37.52 2.94 23.33
N THR A 59 -37.75 4.08 23.96
CA THR A 59 -38.57 5.18 23.44
C THR A 59 -37.96 5.86 22.20
N MET A 60 -36.62 5.82 22.06
CA MET A 60 -35.87 6.56 21.04
C MET A 60 -35.38 5.67 19.88
N LYS A 61 -35.94 4.47 19.71
CA LYS A 61 -35.52 3.51 18.66
C LYS A 61 -35.59 4.08 17.24
N HIS A 62 -36.47 5.04 16.97
CA HIS A 62 -36.57 5.69 15.66
C HIS A 62 -35.35 6.58 15.32
N PHE A 63 -34.56 6.96 16.32
CA PHE A 63 -33.30 7.70 16.14
C PHE A 63 -32.06 6.79 16.13
N GLN A 64 -32.23 5.47 16.16
CA GLN A 64 -31.13 4.51 16.29
C GLN A 64 -30.06 4.70 15.20
N ASP A 65 -30.46 4.81 13.93
CA ASP A 65 -29.53 4.96 12.81
C ASP A 65 -28.77 6.29 12.86
N HIS A 66 -29.48 7.37 13.25
CA HIS A 66 -28.87 8.68 13.43
C HIS A 66 -27.85 8.68 14.57
N ALA A 67 -28.20 8.06 15.69
CA ALA A 67 -27.31 7.93 16.83
C ALA A 67 -26.08 7.07 16.50
N ASN A 68 -26.27 5.95 15.78
CA ASN A 68 -25.17 5.11 15.31
C ASN A 68 -24.18 5.91 14.43
N TYR A 69 -24.68 6.69 13.48
CA TYR A 69 -23.84 7.53 12.62
C TYR A 69 -23.14 8.65 13.41
N TYR A 70 -23.86 9.32 14.31
CA TYR A 70 -23.31 10.37 15.16
C TYR A 70 -22.19 9.82 16.05
N CYS A 71 -22.43 8.69 16.72
CA CYS A 71 -21.44 7.97 17.51
C CYS A 71 -20.23 7.56 16.67
N TRP A 72 -20.42 7.12 15.42
CA TRP A 72 -19.32 6.70 14.54
C TRP A 72 -18.39 7.86 14.17
N MET A 73 -18.96 9.03 13.89
CA MET A 73 -18.21 10.23 13.50
C MET A 73 -17.53 10.94 14.69
N ASN A 74 -18.02 10.76 15.91
CA ASN A 74 -17.46 11.35 17.12
C ASN A 74 -16.47 10.41 17.81
N LYS A 75 -15.48 11.00 18.52
CA LYS A 75 -14.45 10.21 19.21
C LYS A 75 -15.10 9.33 20.27
N LEU A 76 -14.68 8.07 20.33
CA LEU A 76 -15.11 7.16 21.39
C LEU A 76 -14.16 7.25 22.58
N TYR A 77 -14.70 7.04 23.78
CA TYR A 77 -13.93 7.10 25.02
C TYR A 77 -14.10 5.78 25.76
N ARG A 78 -13.02 5.30 26.38
CA ARG A 78 -13.09 4.10 27.23
C ARG A 78 -13.75 4.44 28.55
N TYR A 79 -14.81 3.73 28.93
CA TYR A 79 -15.40 3.93 30.25
C TYR A 79 -14.45 3.41 31.36
N PRO A 80 -14.15 4.20 32.40
CA PRO A 80 -13.11 3.87 33.38
C PRO A 80 -13.49 2.74 34.35
N ASN A 81 -14.77 2.58 34.71
CA ASN A 81 -15.23 1.49 35.58
C ASN A 81 -16.31 0.64 34.90
N PRO A 82 -15.99 -0.51 34.30
CA PRO A 82 -16.99 -1.32 33.59
C PRO A 82 -18.15 -1.81 34.47
N ASP A 83 -17.97 -1.89 35.79
CA ASP A 83 -18.94 -2.49 36.72
C ASP A 83 -19.97 -1.51 37.27
N ASN A 84 -19.69 -0.20 37.21
CA ASN A 84 -20.61 0.83 37.69
C ASN A 84 -20.76 1.94 36.65
N LEU A 85 -21.78 1.80 35.79
CA LEU A 85 -22.15 2.74 34.73
C LEU A 85 -23.00 3.93 35.23
N SER A 86 -23.29 4.01 36.53
CA SER A 86 -24.28 4.96 37.08
C SER A 86 -23.75 6.38 37.23
N GLN A 87 -22.43 6.59 37.18
CA GLN A 87 -21.84 7.90 37.38
C GLN A 87 -20.69 8.12 36.39
N VAL A 88 -20.76 9.22 35.63
CA VAL A 88 -19.65 9.64 34.77
C VAL A 88 -18.59 10.26 35.68
N PRO A 89 -17.40 9.66 35.86
CA PRO A 89 -16.45 10.11 36.88
C PRO A 89 -15.56 11.28 36.41
N TYR A 90 -16.02 12.05 35.42
CA TYR A 90 -15.26 13.12 34.79
C TYR A 90 -16.17 14.26 34.32
N GLU A 91 -15.61 15.46 34.27
CA GLU A 91 -16.27 16.64 33.68
C GLU A 91 -16.38 16.48 32.16
N LEU A 92 -17.55 16.83 31.63
CA LEU A 92 -17.87 16.76 30.21
C LEU A 92 -17.44 18.06 29.51
N ASP A 93 -16.78 17.93 28.38
CA ASP A 93 -16.48 19.01 27.45
C ASP A 93 -17.72 19.39 26.61
N SER A 94 -17.61 20.45 25.78
CA SER A 94 -18.69 20.92 24.90
C SER A 94 -19.27 19.83 23.99
N ASP A 95 -18.43 18.86 23.62
CA ASP A 95 -18.77 17.77 22.71
C ASP A 95 -19.31 16.52 23.45
N GLY A 96 -19.50 16.59 24.78
CA GLY A 96 -20.00 15.48 25.60
C GLY A 96 -18.98 14.37 25.88
N GLY A 97 -17.70 14.62 25.60
CA GLY A 97 -16.58 13.75 25.98
C GLY A 97 -15.91 14.19 27.29
N PRO A 98 -15.02 13.39 27.91
CA PRO A 98 -14.21 13.81 29.05
C PRO A 98 -13.28 14.98 28.70
N GLN A 99 -13.19 15.98 29.59
CA GLN A 99 -12.32 17.15 29.38
C GLN A 99 -10.81 16.81 29.49
N ASN A 100 -10.44 15.87 30.37
CA ASN A 100 -9.06 15.46 30.62
C ASN A 100 -8.69 14.14 29.90
N THR A 101 -8.65 14.16 28.58
CA THR A 101 -8.31 12.98 27.77
C THR A 101 -6.83 12.95 27.40
N THR A 102 -6.13 11.86 27.71
CA THR A 102 -4.77 11.59 27.23
C THR A 102 -4.71 10.17 26.65
N LEU A 103 -3.73 9.90 25.77
CA LEU A 103 -3.40 8.51 25.39
C LEU A 103 -3.17 7.72 26.68
N LEU A 104 -3.80 6.55 26.78
CA LEU A 104 -3.86 5.68 27.96
C LEU A 104 -2.46 5.36 28.49
N HIS A 105 -1.92 6.23 29.34
CA HIS A 105 -0.62 6.04 29.97
C HIS A 105 -0.74 5.81 31.48
N ASN A 106 -1.84 6.27 32.11
CA ASN A 106 -2.13 6.09 33.54
C ASN A 106 -3.51 5.46 33.77
N SER A 107 -3.68 4.77 34.89
CA SER A 107 -4.91 4.05 35.28
C SER A 107 -6.11 4.97 35.56
N GLU A 108 -5.89 6.26 35.72
CA GLU A 108 -6.92 7.25 36.08
C GLU A 108 -7.43 8.06 34.88
N THR A 109 -6.85 7.91 33.69
CA THR A 109 -7.20 8.75 32.52
C THR A 109 -8.06 8.01 31.49
N VAL A 110 -9.00 8.75 30.91
CA VAL A 110 -9.95 8.25 29.91
C VAL A 110 -9.30 8.29 28.53
N GLY A 111 -9.03 7.13 27.94
CA GLY A 111 -8.40 7.02 26.62
C GLY A 111 -9.36 7.32 25.47
N GLN A 112 -8.92 8.16 24.52
CA GLN A 112 -9.61 8.43 23.24
C GLN A 112 -9.35 7.33 22.21
N ILE A 113 -10.41 6.90 21.52
CA ILE A 113 -10.39 5.86 20.48
C ILE A 113 -10.91 6.45 19.16
N ASN A 114 -10.06 6.49 18.14
CA ASN A 114 -10.39 7.03 16.80
C ASN A 114 -9.79 6.21 15.63
N PHE A 115 -8.95 5.20 15.90
CA PHE A 115 -8.24 4.47 14.85
C PHE A 115 -9.15 3.58 13.99
N TYR A 116 -10.28 3.14 14.53
CA TYR A 116 -11.19 2.18 13.89
C TYR A 116 -11.71 2.66 12.54
N ARG A 117 -11.89 3.98 12.34
CA ARG A 117 -12.41 4.55 11.08
C ARG A 117 -11.45 4.41 9.90
N TRP A 118 -10.16 4.35 10.22
CA TRP A 118 -9.09 4.38 9.23
C TRP A 118 -8.61 2.98 8.88
N ILE A 119 -9.05 1.94 9.59
CA ILE A 119 -8.50 0.59 9.46
C ILE A 119 -8.63 0.07 8.02
N THR A 120 -9.82 0.19 7.42
CA THR A 120 -10.10 -0.23 6.04
C THR A 120 -9.22 0.54 5.04
N VAL A 121 -9.07 1.86 5.22
CA VAL A 121 -8.22 2.70 4.36
C VAL A 121 -6.75 2.33 4.51
N ILE A 122 -6.28 2.08 5.73
CA ILE A 122 -4.90 1.67 6.01
C ILE A 122 -4.57 0.35 5.32
N PHE A 123 -5.46 -0.65 5.38
CA PHE A 123 -5.26 -1.92 4.67
C PHE A 123 -5.11 -1.74 3.16
N LEU A 124 -5.93 -0.88 2.55
CA LEU A 124 -5.84 -0.58 1.11
C LEU A 124 -4.55 0.15 0.76
N VAL A 125 -4.15 1.16 1.55
CA VAL A 125 -2.91 1.90 1.35
C VAL A 125 -1.70 0.98 1.53
N GLN A 126 -1.69 0.12 2.55
CA GLN A 126 -0.63 -0.86 2.76
C GLN A 126 -0.53 -1.82 1.58
N ALA A 127 -1.65 -2.33 1.06
CA ALA A 127 -1.66 -3.19 -0.13
C ALA A 127 -1.04 -2.49 -1.35
N LEU A 128 -1.35 -1.20 -1.56
CA LEU A 128 -0.73 -0.40 -2.63
C LEU A 128 0.77 -0.19 -2.42
N LEU A 129 1.19 0.11 -1.18
CA LEU A 129 2.60 0.31 -0.84
C LEU A 129 3.43 -0.96 -1.06
N PHE A 130 2.90 -2.14 -0.76
CA PHE A 130 3.59 -3.41 -1.06
C PHE A 130 3.64 -3.73 -2.56
N LYS A 131 2.69 -3.22 -3.35
CA LYS A 131 2.69 -3.39 -4.82
C LYS A 131 3.62 -2.41 -5.53
N LEU A 132 3.85 -1.24 -4.94
CA LEU A 132 4.60 -0.13 -5.54
C LEU A 132 6.03 -0.50 -5.99
N PRO A 133 6.87 -1.16 -5.18
CA PRO A 133 8.25 -1.52 -5.59
C PRO A 133 8.30 -2.36 -6.86
N ASN A 134 7.42 -3.37 -6.97
CA ASN A 134 7.32 -4.19 -8.18
C ASN A 134 6.82 -3.38 -9.38
N LEU A 135 5.82 -2.51 -9.18
CA LEU A 135 5.34 -1.64 -10.26
C LEU A 135 6.46 -0.72 -10.77
N VAL A 136 7.26 -0.15 -9.87
CA VAL A 136 8.43 0.66 -10.22
C VAL A 136 9.47 -0.18 -10.96
N TRP A 137 9.77 -1.39 -10.51
CA TRP A 137 10.70 -2.31 -11.17
C TRP A 137 10.29 -2.61 -12.61
N ASN A 138 9.02 -2.97 -12.84
CA ASN A 138 8.52 -3.26 -14.18
C ASN A 138 8.59 -2.05 -15.11
N ILE A 139 8.17 -0.87 -14.62
CA ILE A 139 8.25 0.37 -15.41
C ILE A 139 9.70 0.72 -15.74
N CYS A 140 10.62 0.57 -14.78
CA CYS A 140 12.03 0.83 -15.00
C CYS A 140 12.65 -0.16 -16.00
N ASN A 141 12.28 -1.44 -15.94
CA ASN A 141 12.73 -2.47 -16.86
C ASN A 141 12.21 -2.23 -18.28
N GLU A 142 10.93 -1.89 -18.42
CA GLU A 142 10.32 -1.51 -19.70
C GLU A 142 10.98 -0.25 -20.28
N TYR A 143 11.22 0.77 -19.47
CA TYR A 143 11.85 2.02 -19.91
C TYR A 143 13.32 1.85 -20.29
N SER A 144 14.04 0.96 -19.59
CA SER A 144 15.44 0.65 -19.89
C SER A 144 15.59 -0.11 -21.20
N GLY A 145 14.54 -0.77 -21.69
CA GLY A 145 14.58 -1.61 -22.89
C GLY A 145 15.48 -2.85 -22.73
N THR A 146 15.92 -3.14 -21.50
CA THR A 146 16.68 -4.32 -21.12
C THR A 146 15.73 -5.48 -20.96
N GLN A 147 15.88 -6.50 -21.79
CA GLN A 147 15.12 -7.74 -21.65
C GLN A 147 15.78 -8.64 -20.59
N ILE A 148 15.79 -8.18 -19.33
CA ILE A 148 16.43 -8.89 -18.20
C ILE A 148 15.84 -10.29 -18.06
N GLU A 149 14.51 -10.42 -18.16
CA GLU A 149 13.81 -11.71 -18.15
C GLU A 149 14.43 -12.71 -19.15
N LYS A 150 14.72 -12.28 -20.38
CA LYS A 150 15.31 -13.15 -21.40
C LYS A 150 16.74 -13.59 -21.06
N MET A 151 17.52 -12.73 -20.43
CA MET A 151 18.88 -13.08 -19.99
C MET A 151 18.83 -14.13 -18.88
N VAL A 152 17.95 -13.92 -17.90
CA VAL A 152 17.76 -14.86 -16.79
C VAL A 152 17.24 -16.20 -17.32
N THR A 153 16.29 -16.20 -18.27
CA THR A 153 15.81 -17.46 -18.87
C THR A 153 16.91 -18.17 -19.65
N MET A 154 17.73 -17.46 -20.45
CA MET A 154 18.85 -18.08 -21.19
C MET A 154 19.88 -18.73 -20.25
N ILE A 155 20.15 -18.10 -19.10
CA ILE A 155 21.06 -18.64 -18.07
C ILE A 155 20.44 -19.84 -17.36
N ALA A 156 19.15 -19.77 -17.05
CA ALA A 156 18.44 -20.85 -16.38
C ALA A 156 18.30 -22.09 -17.28
N ASP A 157 18.00 -21.90 -18.57
CA ASP A 157 17.92 -22.99 -19.55
C ASP A 157 19.29 -23.67 -19.74
N SER A 158 20.38 -22.89 -19.75
CA SER A 158 21.75 -23.45 -19.85
C SER A 158 22.27 -24.07 -18.55
N SER A 159 21.50 -24.01 -17.46
CA SER A 159 21.92 -24.61 -16.18
C SER A 159 21.93 -26.14 -16.21
N PHE A 160 21.16 -26.76 -17.11
CA PHE A 160 21.14 -28.22 -17.33
C PHE A 160 22.06 -28.68 -18.46
N ASP A 161 22.70 -27.75 -19.18
CA ASP A 161 23.60 -28.04 -20.30
C ASP A 161 25.02 -28.47 -19.84
N SER A 162 25.81 -28.98 -20.78
CA SER A 162 27.25 -29.25 -20.58
C SER A 162 27.99 -28.00 -20.08
N LYS A 163 29.00 -28.19 -19.21
CA LYS A 163 29.82 -27.11 -18.64
C LYS A 163 30.37 -26.15 -19.70
N GLU A 164 30.71 -26.66 -20.89
CA GLU A 164 31.24 -25.86 -21.99
C GLU A 164 30.16 -24.93 -22.58
N LYS A 165 28.96 -25.45 -22.87
CA LYS A 165 27.80 -24.66 -23.35
C LYS A 165 27.31 -23.65 -22.32
N LYS A 166 27.41 -24.00 -21.04
CA LYS A 166 27.15 -23.07 -19.94
C LYS A 166 28.16 -21.91 -19.96
N ALA A 167 29.45 -22.18 -20.06
CA ALA A 167 30.46 -21.12 -20.12
C ALA A 167 30.26 -20.17 -21.32
N THR A 168 29.90 -20.70 -22.49
CA THR A 168 29.65 -19.88 -23.69
C THR A 168 28.40 -19.00 -23.54
N THR A 169 27.28 -19.55 -23.07
CA THR A 169 26.05 -18.78 -22.84
C THR A 169 26.24 -17.66 -21.81
N PHE A 170 26.93 -17.94 -20.70
CA PHE A 170 27.29 -16.91 -19.72
C PHE A 170 28.17 -15.81 -20.33
N SER A 171 29.14 -16.17 -21.18
CA SER A 171 29.99 -15.20 -21.88
C SER A 171 29.17 -14.30 -22.82
N SER A 172 28.24 -14.87 -23.60
CA SER A 172 27.38 -14.11 -24.51
C SER A 172 26.45 -13.14 -23.77
N VAL A 173 25.88 -13.57 -22.63
CA VAL A 173 25.04 -12.69 -21.80
C VAL A 173 25.86 -11.58 -21.15
N ALA A 174 27.07 -11.89 -20.66
CA ALA A 174 27.97 -10.89 -20.09
C ALA A 174 28.39 -9.84 -21.12
N GLU A 175 28.74 -10.26 -22.35
CA GLU A 175 29.11 -9.35 -23.44
C GLU A 175 27.93 -8.45 -23.87
N TYR A 176 26.73 -9.01 -23.94
CA TYR A 176 25.51 -8.23 -24.19
C TYR A 176 25.29 -7.18 -23.09
N LEU A 177 25.37 -7.57 -21.82
CA LEU A 177 25.18 -6.68 -20.68
C LEU A 177 26.23 -5.57 -20.67
N GLU A 178 27.50 -5.90 -20.91
CA GLU A 178 28.59 -4.92 -20.98
C GLU A 178 28.37 -3.92 -22.11
N THR A 179 27.98 -4.40 -23.30
CA THR A 179 27.68 -3.56 -24.45
C THR A 179 26.49 -2.63 -24.16
N TRP A 180 25.43 -3.17 -23.57
CA TRP A 180 24.26 -2.38 -23.18
C TRP A 180 24.62 -1.30 -22.16
N LEU A 181 25.42 -1.64 -21.14
CA LEU A 181 25.91 -0.69 -20.14
C LEU A 181 26.77 0.40 -20.77
N LYS A 182 27.69 0.07 -21.69
CA LYS A 182 28.52 1.06 -22.38
C LYS A 182 27.67 2.06 -23.19
N ILE A 183 26.66 1.58 -23.91
CA ILE A 183 25.76 2.42 -24.71
C ILE A 183 24.92 3.34 -23.82
N ASN A 184 24.40 2.82 -22.71
CA ASN A 184 23.46 3.54 -21.84
C ASN A 184 24.13 4.33 -20.71
N ARG A 185 25.43 4.13 -20.44
CA ARG A 185 26.21 4.90 -19.48
C ARG A 185 26.41 6.32 -20.01
N LYS A 186 25.43 7.19 -19.75
CA LYS A 186 25.58 8.63 -19.98
C LYS A 186 26.44 9.22 -18.86
N PRO A 187 27.49 10.00 -19.18
CA PRO A 187 28.32 10.61 -18.16
C PRO A 187 27.49 11.56 -17.29
N PHE A 188 27.80 11.67 -16.00
CA PHE A 188 27.07 12.50 -15.04
C PHE A 188 26.89 13.95 -15.51
N TRP A 189 27.86 14.50 -16.26
CA TRP A 189 27.77 15.83 -16.88
C TRP A 189 26.63 15.95 -17.92
N PHE A 190 26.36 14.89 -18.69
CA PHE A 190 25.24 14.85 -19.64
C PHE A 190 23.89 14.96 -18.93
N MET A 191 23.73 14.26 -17.80
CA MET A 191 22.55 14.36 -16.94
C MET A 191 22.38 15.77 -16.36
N LYS A 192 23.47 16.35 -15.80
CA LYS A 192 23.47 17.71 -15.25
C LYS A 192 23.06 18.75 -16.28
N ASN A 193 23.58 18.66 -17.51
CA ASN A 193 23.20 19.56 -18.59
C ASN A 193 21.74 19.44 -19.01
N ARG A 194 21.19 18.22 -19.02
CA ARG A 194 19.80 17.98 -19.36
C ARG A 194 18.83 18.56 -18.32
N VAL A 195 19.14 18.38 -17.04
CA VAL A 195 18.39 18.99 -15.92
C VAL A 195 18.49 20.52 -15.96
N THR A 196 19.68 21.06 -16.24
CA THR A 196 19.91 22.50 -16.34
C THR A 196 19.19 23.10 -17.56
N GLN A 197 19.10 22.39 -18.68
CA GLN A 197 18.31 22.82 -19.83
C GLN A 197 16.81 22.76 -19.57
N GLN A 198 16.31 21.69 -18.95
CA GLN A 198 14.90 21.55 -18.57
C GLN A 198 14.49 22.65 -17.58
N SER A 199 15.33 22.94 -16.58
CA SER A 199 15.07 24.01 -15.62
C SER A 199 15.07 25.40 -16.25
N LYS A 200 15.97 25.66 -17.22
CA LYS A 200 15.95 26.89 -18.03
C LYS A 200 14.69 27.00 -18.88
N LYS A 201 14.23 25.91 -19.50
CA LYS A 201 13.02 25.89 -20.33
C LYS A 201 11.75 26.12 -19.51
N VAL A 202 11.65 25.49 -18.33
CA VAL A 202 10.55 25.72 -17.38
C VAL A 202 10.58 27.16 -16.85
N ARG A 203 11.76 27.68 -16.49
CA ARG A 203 11.91 29.08 -16.04
C ARG A 203 11.48 30.08 -17.11
N HIS A 204 11.82 29.84 -18.37
CA HIS A 204 11.39 30.69 -19.48
C HIS A 204 9.87 30.61 -19.74
N LEU A 205 9.25 29.44 -19.56
CA LEU A 205 7.80 29.27 -19.67
C LEU A 205 7.04 29.93 -18.52
N LEU A 206 7.60 29.91 -17.30
CA LEU A 206 7.03 30.61 -16.15
C LEU A 206 7.13 32.13 -16.30
N TYR A 207 8.27 32.64 -16.76
CA TYR A 207 8.47 34.08 -17.00
C TYR A 207 7.52 34.64 -18.08
N ASN A 208 7.29 33.91 -19.18
CA ASN A 208 6.33 34.32 -20.22
C ASN A 208 4.85 34.19 -19.80
N ARG A 209 4.55 33.51 -18.69
CA ARG A 209 3.18 33.36 -18.16
C ARG A 209 2.77 34.50 -17.24
N GLU A 210 3.74 35.22 -16.64
CA GLU A 210 3.49 36.37 -15.75
C GLU A 210 3.42 37.72 -16.49
N SER A 211 3.69 37.74 -17.80
CA SER A 211 3.66 38.95 -18.64
C SER A 211 2.36 39.13 -19.46
N PHE A 212 1.27 38.47 -19.05
CA PHE A 212 -0.09 38.62 -19.60
C PHE A 212 -1.11 38.91 -18.49
#